data_AF-A0A2T6IVW8-F1
#
_entry.id   AF-A0A2T6IVW8-F1
#
_cell.length_a   1.000
_cell.length_b   1.000
_cell.length_c   1.000
_cell.angle_alpha   90.00
_cell.angle_beta   90.00
_cell.angle_gamma   90.00
#
_symmetry.space_group_name_H-M   'P 1'
#
loop_
_entity.id
_entity.type
_entity.pdbx_description
1 polymer ?
#
loop_
_entity_poly.entity_id
_entity_poly.type
_entity_poly.pdbx_seq_one_letter_code
_entity_poly.pdbx_strand_id
1 'polypeptide(L)'
;NDFANAFGWKEWRGLRPFDGAMKTMRRLLSRWSQARVVHHDLWSVSVVLKDDGEFTKINSETRKKQVLQDSTGRRVQKMTFVMSNYFSMGVESRIGRGFDRHRRQSQLLNKMTYGIEGVKKAWFKRTLTIDNIVDGLLESPGEPDERVVFRTKDSTLPDGPILKKSVSLIALNIPSFSAGNDIWATSHSVGILTKSTSLNREL
;
A
#
# COMPACT_ATOMS: atom_id res chain seq x y z
N ASN A 1 -11.26 5.56 -3.23
CA ASN A 1 -10.93 4.13 -3.41
C ASN A 1 -10.08 4.07 -4.66
N ASP A 2 -8.79 3.81 -4.51
CA ASP A 2 -7.81 3.89 -5.59
C ASP A 2 -7.97 2.75 -6.60
N PHE A 3 -8.33 1.55 -6.16
CA PHE A 3 -8.65 0.43 -7.05
C PHE A 3 -9.82 0.79 -7.98
N ALA A 4 -10.94 1.24 -7.41
CA ALA A 4 -12.09 1.67 -8.20
C ALA A 4 -11.74 2.83 -9.15
N ASN A 5 -10.83 3.72 -8.77
CA ASN A 5 -10.38 4.80 -9.66
C ASN A 5 -9.54 4.26 -10.83
N ALA A 6 -8.63 3.32 -10.59
CA ALA A 6 -7.75 2.74 -11.60
C ALA A 6 -8.53 1.91 -12.64
N PHE A 7 -9.58 1.21 -12.21
CA PHE A 7 -10.43 0.39 -13.09
C PHE A 7 -11.64 1.15 -13.67
N GLY A 8 -11.65 2.48 -13.58
CA GLY A 8 -12.70 3.30 -14.20
C GLY A 8 -14.06 3.25 -13.52
N TRP A 9 -14.18 2.68 -12.32
CA TRP A 9 -15.46 2.52 -11.61
C TRP A 9 -16.05 3.83 -11.03
N LYS A 10 -15.54 5.00 -11.43
CA LYS A 10 -16.01 6.30 -10.96
C LYS A 10 -17.47 6.56 -11.37
N GLU A 11 -17.86 6.06 -12.53
CA GLU A 11 -19.24 6.13 -13.05
C GLU A 11 -20.25 5.39 -12.17
N TRP A 12 -19.79 4.52 -11.26
CA TRP A 12 -20.63 3.71 -10.37
C TRP A 12 -20.75 4.27 -8.95
N ARG A 13 -20.22 5.47 -8.68
CA ARG A 13 -20.31 6.07 -7.34
C ARG A 13 -21.76 6.41 -6.99
N GLY A 14 -22.16 6.06 -5.77
CA GLY A 14 -23.46 6.45 -5.23
C GLY A 14 -24.63 5.63 -5.75
N LEU A 15 -24.38 4.55 -6.49
CA LEU A 15 -25.42 3.60 -6.87
C LEU A 15 -26.09 3.01 -5.63
N ARG A 16 -27.42 2.89 -5.70
CA ARG A 16 -28.24 2.21 -4.69
C ARG A 16 -28.75 0.90 -5.32
N PRO A 17 -28.00 -0.20 -5.22
CA PRO A 17 -28.37 -1.45 -5.88
C PRO A 17 -29.72 -2.00 -5.42
N PHE A 18 -30.11 -1.69 -4.17
CA PHE A 18 -31.37 -2.10 -3.55
C PHE A 18 -32.47 -1.03 -3.66
N ASP A 19 -32.73 -0.57 -4.89
CA ASP A 19 -33.83 0.36 -5.17
C ASP A 19 -35.20 -0.37 -5.25
N GLY A 20 -36.29 0.40 -5.31
CA GLY A 20 -37.64 -0.14 -5.48
C GLY A 20 -37.74 -0.90 -6.79
N ALA A 21 -37.72 -2.24 -6.69
CA ALA A 21 -37.69 -3.25 -7.77
C ALA A 21 -36.31 -3.76 -8.24
N MET A 22 -35.22 -3.43 -7.53
CA MET A 22 -33.85 -3.92 -7.84
C MET A 22 -33.41 -3.58 -9.26
N LYS A 23 -33.90 -2.48 -9.85
CA LYS A 23 -33.62 -2.05 -11.22
C LYS A 23 -32.13 -1.82 -11.42
N THR A 24 -31.49 -1.13 -10.47
CA THR A 24 -30.05 -0.90 -10.49
C THR A 24 -29.28 -2.22 -10.41
N MET A 25 -29.68 -3.14 -9.52
CA MET A 25 -29.05 -4.46 -9.42
C MET A 25 -29.20 -5.27 -10.72
N ARG A 26 -30.40 -5.33 -11.31
CA ARG A 26 -30.63 -6.05 -12.58
C ARG A 26 -29.75 -5.49 -13.69
N ARG A 27 -29.64 -4.17 -13.81
CA ARG A 27 -28.75 -3.52 -14.78
C ARG A 27 -27.28 -3.88 -14.56
N LEU A 28 -26.83 -3.92 -13.30
CA LEU A 28 -25.47 -4.33 -12.97
C LEU A 28 -25.23 -5.80 -13.34
N LEU A 29 -26.15 -6.70 -12.98
CA LEU A 29 -26.07 -8.13 -13.30
C LEU A 29 -26.04 -8.39 -14.81
N SER A 30 -26.93 -7.77 -15.59
CA SER A 30 -26.94 -7.88 -17.06
C SER A 30 -25.65 -7.37 -17.70
N ARG A 31 -25.03 -6.33 -17.12
CA ARG A 31 -23.73 -5.85 -17.59
C ARG A 31 -22.61 -6.80 -17.21
N TRP A 32 -22.58 -7.29 -15.97
CA TRP A 32 -21.58 -8.25 -15.51
C TRP A 32 -21.64 -9.56 -16.30
N SER A 33 -22.83 -10.01 -16.71
CA SER A 33 -22.97 -11.21 -17.55
C SER A 33 -22.42 -11.03 -18.97
N GLN A 34 -22.20 -9.80 -19.42
CA GLN A 34 -21.60 -9.45 -20.71
C GLN A 34 -20.19 -8.87 -20.56
N ALA A 35 -19.69 -8.77 -19.32
CA ALA A 35 -18.42 -8.12 -19.06
C ALA A 35 -17.27 -9.02 -19.50
N ARG A 36 -16.22 -8.39 -20.03
CA ARG A 36 -14.96 -9.06 -20.30
C ARG A 36 -14.19 -9.23 -18.99
N VAL A 37 -13.72 -10.44 -18.73
CA VAL A 37 -12.81 -10.72 -17.62
C VAL A 37 -11.44 -10.11 -17.95
N VAL A 38 -10.89 -9.39 -16.99
CA VAL A 38 -9.53 -8.84 -17.06
C VAL A 38 -8.75 -9.42 -15.88
N HIS A 39 -7.57 -9.96 -16.15
CA HIS A 39 -6.68 -10.45 -15.12
C HIS A 39 -5.96 -9.27 -14.46
N HIS A 40 -5.90 -9.30 -13.13
CA HIS A 40 -5.21 -8.31 -12.31
C HIS A 40 -4.19 -9.03 -11.45
N ASP A 41 -2.96 -8.54 -11.46
CA ASP A 41 -1.87 -9.18 -10.74
C ASP A 41 -2.07 -9.02 -9.23
N LEU A 42 -1.74 -10.07 -8.50
CA LEU A 42 -1.62 -10.03 -7.04
C LEU A 42 -0.18 -10.38 -6.70
N TRP A 43 0.37 -9.70 -5.70
CA TRP A 43 1.75 -9.91 -5.30
C TRP A 43 1.85 -10.06 -3.80
N SER A 44 2.78 -10.90 -3.36
CA SER A 44 2.97 -11.20 -1.95
C SER A 44 4.08 -10.35 -1.37
N VAL A 45 3.81 -9.71 -0.23
CA VAL A 45 4.80 -8.98 0.54
C VAL A 45 4.99 -9.67 1.87
N SER A 46 6.23 -10.06 2.16
CA SER A 46 6.61 -10.54 3.48
C SER A 46 7.48 -9.50 4.18
N VAL A 47 7.03 -9.04 5.35
CA VAL A 47 7.81 -8.16 6.22
C VAL A 47 8.37 -9.01 7.34
N VAL A 48 9.71 -9.03 7.45
CA VAL A 48 10.44 -9.75 8.49
C VAL A 48 11.15 -8.72 9.37
N LEU A 49 11.01 -8.87 10.68
CA LEU A 49 11.61 -7.96 11.66
C LEU A 49 12.98 -8.48 12.12
N LYS A 50 13.85 -7.55 12.52
CA LYS A 50 15.01 -7.86 13.38
C LYS A 50 14.53 -8.06 14.82
N ASP A 51 15.38 -8.61 15.68
CA ASP A 51 15.04 -9.04 17.04
C ASP A 51 14.38 -7.96 17.91
N ASP A 52 14.72 -6.69 17.70
CA ASP A 52 14.19 -5.53 18.42
C ASP A 52 12.92 -4.92 17.81
N GLY A 53 12.49 -5.41 16.65
CA GLY A 53 11.32 -4.94 15.92
C GLY A 53 9.99 -5.32 16.57
N GLU A 54 8.94 -4.58 16.22
CA GLU A 54 7.56 -4.94 16.57
C GLU A 54 6.53 -4.55 15.49
N PHE A 55 5.56 -5.44 15.24
CA PHE A 55 4.35 -5.08 14.54
C PHE A 55 3.32 -4.52 15.51
N THR A 56 2.67 -3.43 15.12
CA THR A 56 1.69 -2.76 15.99
C THR A 56 0.46 -2.35 15.20
N LYS A 57 -0.71 -2.48 15.83
CA LYS A 57 -1.98 -1.99 15.29
C LYS A 57 -2.60 -0.94 16.23
N ILE A 58 -3.52 -0.14 15.69
CA ILE A 58 -4.43 0.65 16.51
C ILE A 58 -5.63 -0.24 16.82
N ASN A 59 -5.89 -0.47 18.10
CA ASN A 59 -7.09 -1.17 18.54
C ASN A 59 -8.32 -0.30 18.23
N SER A 60 -9.33 -0.86 17.56
CA SER A 60 -10.51 -0.13 17.08
C SER A 60 -11.41 0.38 18.21
N GLU A 61 -11.43 -0.33 19.34
CA GLU A 61 -12.24 0.00 20.51
C GLU A 61 -11.53 1.02 21.38
N THR A 62 -10.30 0.71 21.81
CA THR A 62 -9.55 1.56 22.75
C THR A 62 -8.84 2.74 22.08
N ARG A 63 -8.68 2.71 20.75
CA ARG A 63 -7.91 3.68 19.94
C ARG A 63 -6.43 3.79 20.33
N LYS A 64 -5.93 2.85 21.14
CA LYS A 64 -4.54 2.78 21.60
C LYS A 64 -3.71 1.87 20.70
N LYS A 65 -2.39 2.10 20.71
CA LYS A 65 -1.40 1.25 20.03
C LYS A 65 -1.27 -0.07 20.81
N GLN A 66 -1.31 -1.19 20.09
CA GLN A 66 -1.14 -2.52 20.64
C GLN A 66 -0.09 -3.28 19.82
N VAL A 67 0.84 -3.97 20.51
CA VAL A 67 1.80 -4.87 19.88
C VAL A 67 1.10 -6.15 19.45
N LEU A 68 1.39 -6.63 18.25
CA LEU A 68 0.84 -7.89 17.76
C LEU A 68 1.60 -9.06 18.37
N GLN A 69 0.84 -10.01 18.90
CA GLN A 69 1.33 -11.27 19.43
C GLN A 69 0.68 -12.43 18.68
N ASP A 70 1.38 -13.56 18.62
CA ASP A 70 0.85 -14.82 18.10
C ASP A 70 -0.08 -15.51 19.11
N SER A 71 -0.59 -16.69 18.76
CA SER A 71 -1.49 -17.49 19.63
C SER A 71 -0.84 -17.94 20.95
N THR A 72 0.48 -17.86 21.06
CA THR A 72 1.26 -18.22 22.25
C THR A 72 1.64 -16.99 23.10
N GLY A 73 1.23 -15.79 22.69
CA GLY A 73 1.56 -14.53 23.35
C GLY A 73 2.93 -13.98 23.02
N ARG A 74 3.67 -14.56 22.07
CA ARG A 74 4.99 -14.07 21.63
C ARG A 74 4.81 -13.00 20.56
N ARG A 75 5.76 -12.06 20.46
CA ARG A 75 5.71 -11.01 19.42
C ARG A 75 5.80 -11.64 18.03
N VAL A 76 4.95 -11.18 17.13
CA VAL A 76 5.00 -11.59 15.72
C VAL A 76 6.29 -11.06 15.08
N GLN A 77 7.08 -11.95 14.47
CA GLN A 77 8.35 -11.60 13.81
C GLN A 77 8.25 -11.49 12.28
N LYS A 78 7.23 -12.11 11.68
CA LYS A 78 6.97 -12.08 10.24
C LYS A 78 5.49 -11.90 9.96
N MET A 79 5.17 -11.04 9.00
CA MET A 79 3.82 -10.93 8.45
C MET A 79 3.87 -11.01 6.93
N THR A 80 2.93 -11.74 6.34
CA THR A 80 2.79 -11.87 4.89
C THR A 80 1.43 -11.33 4.47
N PHE A 81 1.42 -10.56 3.39
CA PHE A 81 0.25 -9.90 2.83
C PHE A 81 0.16 -10.19 1.34
N VAL A 82 -1.05 -10.46 0.85
CA VAL A 82 -1.34 -10.43 -0.58
C VAL A 82 -1.85 -9.04 -0.92
N MET A 83 -1.16 -8.37 -1.81
CA MET A 83 -1.40 -6.98 -2.17
C MET A 83 -2.03 -6.92 -3.58
N SER A 84 -3.13 -6.17 -3.71
CA SER A 84 -3.73 -5.88 -5.00
C SER A 84 -3.37 -4.49 -5.52
N ASN A 85 -3.20 -3.50 -4.64
CA ASN A 85 -3.10 -2.09 -5.03
C ASN A 85 -1.70 -1.54 -4.82
N TYR A 86 -1.27 -1.46 -3.56
CA TYR A 86 0.01 -0.90 -3.19
C TYR A 86 0.43 -1.34 -1.79
N PHE A 87 1.74 -1.37 -1.59
CA PHE A 87 2.38 -1.38 -0.28
C PHE A 87 3.16 -0.08 -0.11
N SER A 88 3.20 0.46 1.11
CA SER A 88 3.99 1.64 1.40
C SER A 88 4.55 1.60 2.81
N MET A 89 5.68 2.29 2.99
CA MET A 89 6.28 2.58 4.28
C MET A 89 6.90 3.98 4.27
N GLY A 90 6.91 4.64 5.42
CA GLY A 90 7.48 5.98 5.57
C GLY A 90 6.50 7.02 6.13
N VAL A 91 6.69 8.26 5.69
CA VAL A 91 5.92 9.43 6.16
C VAL A 91 4.42 9.23 5.94
N GLU A 92 4.01 8.78 4.77
CA GLU A 92 2.61 8.55 4.41
C GLU A 92 1.94 7.51 5.32
N SER A 93 2.62 6.41 5.62
CA SER A 93 2.14 5.38 6.53
C SER A 93 2.04 5.89 7.97
N ARG A 94 2.95 6.77 8.40
CA ARG A 94 2.83 7.46 9.69
C ARG A 94 1.62 8.38 9.70
N ILE A 95 1.40 9.18 8.66
CA ILE A 95 0.22 10.05 8.53
C ILE A 95 -1.05 9.20 8.58
N GLY A 96 -1.09 8.08 7.85
CA GLY A 96 -2.16 7.08 7.87
C GLY A 96 -2.49 6.57 9.28
N ARG A 97 -1.49 6.24 10.12
CA ARG A 97 -1.75 5.85 11.53
C ARG A 97 -2.40 6.96 12.36
N GLY A 98 -2.04 8.22 12.10
CA GLY A 98 -2.66 9.38 12.76
C GLY A 98 -4.10 9.59 12.30
N PHE A 99 -4.31 9.40 11.00
CA PHE A 99 -5.63 9.39 10.38
C PHE A 99 -6.52 8.28 10.95
N ASP A 100 -6.06 7.03 11.03
CA ASP A 100 -6.87 5.90 11.54
C ASP A 100 -7.31 6.08 12.99
N ARG A 101 -6.48 6.72 13.83
CA ARG A 101 -6.85 7.06 15.21
C ARG A 101 -8.02 8.05 15.27
N HIS A 102 -8.10 8.97 14.32
CA HIS A 102 -9.08 10.06 14.30
C HIS A 102 -10.08 9.96 13.15
N ARG A 103 -10.16 8.80 12.48
CA ARG A 103 -10.98 8.60 11.28
C ARG A 103 -12.42 8.99 11.59
N ARG A 104 -12.94 9.93 10.80
CA ARG A 104 -14.30 10.46 10.93
C ARG A 104 -15.21 9.75 9.91
N GLN A 105 -16.52 9.84 10.12
CA GLN A 105 -17.48 9.16 9.26
C GLN A 105 -17.70 9.83 7.89
N SER A 106 -17.31 11.10 7.72
CA SER A 106 -17.50 11.81 6.44
C SER A 106 -16.22 11.90 5.60
N GLN A 107 -16.39 11.87 4.27
CA GLN A 107 -15.27 11.90 3.31
C GLN A 107 -14.49 13.23 3.35
N LEU A 108 -15.18 14.35 3.54
CA LEU A 108 -14.57 15.68 3.66
C LEU A 108 -13.73 15.79 4.94
N LEU A 109 -14.28 15.35 6.07
CA LEU A 109 -13.55 15.34 7.34
C LEU A 109 -12.37 14.37 7.29
N ASN A 110 -12.49 13.26 6.56
CA ASN A 110 -11.38 12.34 6.36
C ASN A 110 -10.21 12.98 5.58
N LYS A 111 -10.50 13.74 4.52
CA LYS A 111 -9.47 14.50 3.80
C LYS A 111 -8.81 15.56 4.70
N MET A 112 -9.61 16.28 5.50
CA MET A 112 -9.08 17.27 6.45
C MET A 112 -8.22 16.65 7.55
N THR A 113 -8.64 15.53 8.14
CA THR A 113 -7.83 14.79 9.14
C THR A 113 -6.51 14.33 8.54
N TYR A 114 -6.51 13.86 7.29
CA TYR A 114 -5.28 13.49 6.58
C TYR A 114 -4.34 14.70 6.42
N GLY A 115 -4.88 15.85 6.01
CA GLY A 115 -4.11 17.10 5.90
C GLY A 115 -3.54 17.59 7.24
N ILE A 116 -4.36 17.61 8.30
CA ILE A 116 -3.94 18.05 9.65
C ILE A 116 -2.86 17.12 10.23
N GLU A 117 -3.02 15.80 10.07
CA GLU A 117 -2.00 14.83 10.51
C GLU A 117 -0.73 14.93 9.67
N GLY A 118 -0.85 15.24 8.39
CA GLY A 118 0.27 15.57 7.50
C GLY A 118 1.07 16.77 8.01
N VAL A 119 0.40 17.90 8.26
CA VAL A 119 1.03 19.13 8.75
C VAL A 119 1.68 18.92 10.12
N LYS A 120 0.98 18.29 11.07
CA LYS A 120 1.54 18.01 12.40
C LYS A 120 2.82 17.19 12.32
N LYS A 121 2.86 16.17 11.47
CA LYS A 121 4.01 15.27 11.36
C LYS A 121 5.15 15.85 10.54
N ALA A 122 4.86 16.73 9.59
CA ALA A 122 5.88 17.50 8.89
C ALA A 122 6.57 18.52 9.81
N TRP A 123 5.84 19.15 10.74
CA TRP A 123 6.35 20.26 11.56
C TRP A 123 6.88 19.86 12.94
N PHE A 124 6.38 18.78 13.58
CA PHE A 124 6.67 18.51 14.99
C PHE A 124 7.45 17.22 15.28
N LYS A 125 7.75 16.36 14.29
CA LYS A 125 8.58 15.17 14.50
C LYS A 125 9.45 14.86 13.29
N ARG A 126 10.78 14.80 13.48
CA ARG A 126 11.68 14.24 12.46
C ARG A 126 11.20 12.83 12.11
N THR A 127 10.88 12.63 10.83
CA THR A 127 10.53 11.30 10.34
C THR A 127 11.82 10.54 10.09
N LEU A 128 11.91 9.34 10.64
CA LEU A 128 12.98 8.40 10.29
C LEU A 128 12.87 8.14 8.79
N THR A 129 14.00 8.22 8.11
CA THR A 129 14.08 7.91 6.68
C THR A 129 14.10 6.39 6.50
N ILE A 130 13.68 5.92 5.32
CA ILE A 130 13.49 4.49 5.06
C ILE A 130 14.78 3.69 5.26
N ASP A 131 15.91 4.25 4.87
CA ASP A 131 17.25 3.68 5.09
C ASP A 131 17.59 3.44 6.56
N ASN A 132 16.90 4.08 7.49
CA ASN A 132 17.03 3.86 8.94
C ASN A 132 15.93 2.96 9.52
N ILE A 133 15.02 2.45 8.70
CA ILE A 133 13.87 1.63 9.13
C ILE A 133 13.97 0.22 8.56
N VAL A 134 14.48 0.04 7.34
CA VAL A 134 14.61 -1.27 6.70
C VAL A 134 16.06 -1.66 6.52
N ASP A 135 16.30 -2.96 6.44
CA ASP A 135 17.61 -3.50 6.09
C ASP A 135 17.80 -3.60 4.57
N GLY A 136 16.76 -4.02 3.86
CA GLY A 136 16.75 -4.15 2.42
C GLY A 136 15.44 -4.71 1.90
N LEU A 137 15.40 -5.01 0.60
CA LEU A 137 14.29 -5.67 -0.06
C LEU A 137 14.84 -6.80 -0.94
N LEU A 138 14.26 -7.98 -0.76
CA LEU A 138 14.56 -9.18 -1.52
C LEU A 138 13.35 -9.52 -2.41
N GLU A 139 13.64 -9.92 -3.64
CA GLU A 139 12.72 -10.56 -4.57
C GLU A 139 12.95 -12.08 -4.48
N SER A 140 11.85 -12.86 -4.45
CA SER A 140 11.87 -14.33 -4.35
C SER A 140 12.80 -14.90 -3.25
N PRO A 141 12.71 -14.46 -1.98
CA PRO A 141 13.66 -14.91 -0.94
C PRO A 141 13.56 -16.42 -0.68
N GLY A 142 14.70 -17.11 -0.69
CA GLY A 142 14.83 -18.55 -0.51
C GLY A 142 14.69 -19.40 -1.78
N GLU A 143 14.43 -18.77 -2.93
CA GLU A 143 14.31 -19.43 -4.23
C GLU A 143 15.60 -19.30 -5.07
N PRO A 144 15.80 -20.13 -6.11
CA PRO A 144 16.99 -20.06 -6.97
C PRO A 144 17.18 -18.71 -7.68
N ASP A 145 16.10 -17.95 -7.86
CA ASP A 145 16.07 -16.62 -8.47
C ASP A 145 16.09 -15.47 -7.45
N GLU A 146 16.44 -15.73 -6.18
CA GLU A 146 16.53 -14.70 -5.15
C GLU A 146 17.40 -13.53 -5.61
N ARG A 147 16.87 -12.32 -5.46
CA ARG A 147 17.56 -11.09 -5.86
C ARG A 147 17.46 -10.00 -4.80
N VAL A 148 18.60 -9.38 -4.50
CA VAL A 148 18.64 -8.15 -3.71
C VAL A 148 18.16 -6.98 -4.59
N VAL A 149 16.95 -6.48 -4.33
CA VAL A 149 16.40 -5.29 -5.01
C VAL A 149 17.14 -4.04 -4.53
N PHE A 150 17.30 -3.90 -3.22
CA PHE A 150 18.17 -2.91 -2.59
C PHE A 150 18.59 -3.35 -1.19
N ARG A 151 19.67 -2.76 -0.68
CA ARG A 151 20.12 -2.88 0.71
C ARG A 151 20.45 -1.51 1.30
N THR A 152 20.52 -1.42 2.63
CA THR A 152 21.08 -0.24 3.30
C THR A 152 22.58 -0.40 3.52
N LYS A 153 23.24 0.67 3.98
CA LYS A 153 24.70 0.70 4.12
C LYS A 153 25.20 -0.32 5.15
N ASP A 154 24.45 -0.49 6.24
CA ASP A 154 24.82 -1.32 7.38
C ASP A 154 24.16 -2.72 7.32
N SER A 155 23.54 -3.06 6.19
CA SER A 155 22.87 -4.34 5.99
C SER A 155 23.86 -5.48 5.81
N THR A 156 23.51 -6.65 6.31
CA THR A 156 24.26 -7.90 6.13
C THR A 156 23.84 -8.67 4.88
N LEU A 157 22.93 -8.12 4.07
CA LEU A 157 22.49 -8.74 2.82
C LEU A 157 23.64 -8.79 1.79
N PRO A 158 23.58 -9.71 0.81
CA PRO A 158 24.53 -9.76 -0.30
C PRO A 158 24.64 -8.43 -1.05
N ASP A 159 25.72 -8.26 -1.79
CA ASP A 159 25.98 -7.02 -2.53
C ASP A 159 24.86 -6.68 -3.52
N GLY A 160 24.55 -5.38 -3.61
CA GLY A 160 23.41 -4.87 -4.36
C GLY A 160 23.26 -3.36 -4.27
N PRO A 161 22.23 -2.77 -4.92
CA PRO A 161 22.00 -1.34 -4.92
C PRO A 161 21.79 -0.78 -3.51
N ILE A 162 22.47 0.32 -3.18
CA ILE A 162 22.30 0.99 -1.89
C ILE A 162 21.08 1.92 -1.94
N LEU A 163 20.13 1.72 -1.04
CA LEU A 163 18.97 2.59 -0.88
C LEU A 163 19.44 3.99 -0.48
N LYS A 164 19.11 4.98 -1.32
CA LYS A 164 19.33 6.39 -0.98
C LYS A 164 18.35 6.82 0.10
N LYS A 165 18.79 7.80 0.91
CA LYS A 165 17.97 8.42 1.94
C LYS A 165 16.63 8.89 1.36
N SER A 166 15.57 8.24 1.81
CA SER A 166 14.21 8.41 1.27
C SER A 166 13.22 8.63 2.39
N VAL A 167 12.20 9.45 2.17
CA VAL A 167 11.14 9.70 3.15
C VAL A 167 10.03 8.65 3.11
N SER A 168 9.91 7.98 1.96
CA SER A 168 8.84 7.02 1.64
C SER A 168 9.38 5.97 0.68
N LEU A 169 8.92 4.74 0.85
CA LEU A 169 9.05 3.65 -0.11
C LEU A 169 7.65 3.18 -0.46
N ILE A 170 7.35 3.15 -1.75
CA ILE A 170 6.03 2.81 -2.26
C ILE A 170 6.22 1.83 -3.41
N ALA A 171 5.52 0.71 -3.35
CA ALA A 171 5.41 -0.24 -4.44
C ALA A 171 3.94 -0.30 -4.87
N LEU A 172 3.69 0.03 -6.14
CA LEU A 172 2.35 0.14 -6.72
C LEU A 172 2.13 -0.95 -7.77
N ASN A 173 0.91 -1.46 -7.79
CA ASN A 173 0.41 -2.37 -8.82
C ASN A 173 -0.69 -1.73 -9.68
N ILE A 174 -1.15 -0.53 -9.31
CA ILE A 174 -2.10 0.28 -10.08
C ILE A 174 -1.59 1.72 -10.19
N PRO A 175 -1.94 2.47 -11.25
CA PRO A 175 -1.55 3.87 -11.43
C PRO A 175 -2.43 4.81 -10.60
N SER A 176 -2.61 4.49 -9.31
CA SER A 176 -3.46 5.25 -8.41
C SER A 176 -3.00 5.13 -6.97
N PHE A 177 -2.64 6.26 -6.38
CA PHE A 177 -2.20 6.36 -5.00
C PHE A 177 -2.84 7.60 -4.34
N SER A 178 -3.08 7.54 -3.03
CA SER A 178 -3.56 8.68 -2.23
C SER A 178 -4.78 9.40 -2.84
N ALA A 179 -5.86 8.66 -3.09
CA ALA A 179 -7.15 9.15 -3.59
C ALA A 179 -7.20 9.53 -5.08
N GLY A 180 -6.44 8.82 -5.92
CA GLY A 180 -6.53 8.94 -7.38
C GLY A 180 -5.31 9.57 -8.05
N ASN A 181 -4.26 9.90 -7.31
CA ASN A 181 -3.07 10.51 -7.90
C ASN A 181 -2.26 9.45 -8.66
N ASP A 182 -1.95 9.74 -9.91
CA ASP A 182 -1.00 8.95 -10.69
C ASP A 182 0.41 9.47 -10.45
N ILE A 183 1.17 8.79 -9.59
CA ILE A 183 2.55 9.18 -9.26
C ILE A 183 3.54 8.77 -10.36
N TRP A 184 3.15 7.89 -11.28
CA TRP A 184 4.00 7.46 -12.38
C TRP A 184 4.06 8.50 -13.50
N ALA A 185 3.00 9.29 -13.69
CA ALA A 185 2.95 10.35 -14.69
C ALA A 185 4.10 11.36 -14.58
N THR A 186 4.61 11.61 -13.37
CA THR A 186 5.72 12.53 -13.10
C THR A 186 7.03 11.82 -12.75
N SER A 187 7.11 10.50 -12.94
CA SER A 187 8.30 9.73 -12.60
C SER A 187 9.33 9.79 -13.73
N HIS A 188 10.54 10.27 -13.43
CA HIS A 188 11.61 10.49 -14.42
C HIS A 188 12.61 9.31 -14.53
N SER A 189 12.46 8.27 -13.72
CA SER A 189 13.35 7.11 -13.71
C SER A 189 12.56 5.83 -13.43
N VAL A 190 12.25 5.07 -14.48
CA VAL A 190 11.57 3.77 -14.36
C VAL A 190 12.63 2.71 -14.10
N GLY A 191 12.75 2.31 -12.83
CA GLY A 191 13.82 1.45 -12.36
C GLY A 191 13.37 0.06 -11.94
N ILE A 192 12.78 -0.73 -12.85
CA ILE A 192 12.96 -2.20 -12.94
C ILE A 192 12.81 -2.54 -14.44
N LEU A 193 13.92 -2.74 -15.13
CA LEU A 193 13.93 -3.29 -16.50
C LEU A 193 13.76 -4.81 -16.43
N THR A 194 12.56 -5.28 -16.13
CA THR A 194 12.10 -6.56 -16.67
C THR A 194 11.12 -6.20 -17.76
N LYS A 195 11.60 -6.22 -19.02
CA LYS A 195 10.71 -6.18 -20.19
C LYS A 195 9.78 -7.39 -20.07
N SER A 196 8.58 -7.19 -19.55
CA SER A 196 7.49 -8.06 -19.91
C SER A 196 7.21 -7.81 -21.39
N THR A 197 7.55 -8.77 -22.25
CA THR A 197 7.30 -8.72 -23.69
C THR A 197 5.81 -8.67 -24.04
N SER A 198 4.91 -8.79 -23.06
CA SER A 198 3.46 -8.81 -23.24
C SER A 198 2.73 -7.51 -22.90
N LEU A 199 3.40 -6.50 -22.32
CA LEU A 199 2.76 -5.22 -21.97
C LEU A 199 2.87 -4.22 -23.13
N ASN A 200 2.11 -4.45 -24.19
CA ASN A 200 1.73 -3.38 -25.11
C ASN A 200 0.77 -2.46 -24.35
N ARG A 201 1.23 -1.24 -24.02
CA ARG A 201 0.33 -0.14 -23.66
C ARG A 201 -0.52 0.19 -24.88
N GLU A 202 -1.73 -0.32 -24.94
CA GLU A 202 -2.78 0.32 -25.73
C GLU A 202 -3.22 1.58 -24.95
N LEU A 203 -2.96 2.74 -25.56
CA LEU A 203 -3.45 4.06 -25.11
C LEU A 203 -4.93 4.22 -25.46
#